data_AF-A0A1V1TN86-F1
#
_entry.id   AF-A0A1V1TN86-F1
#
_cell.length_a   1.000
_cell.length_b   1.000
_cell.length_c   1.000
_cell.angle_alpha   90.00
_cell.angle_beta   90.00
_cell.angle_gamma   90.00
#
_symmetry.space_group_name_H-M   'P 1'
#
loop_
_entity.id
_entity.type
_entity.pdbx_description
1 polymer ?
#
loop_
_entity_poly.entity_id
_entity_poly.type
_entity_poly.pdbx_seq_one_letter_code
_entity_poly.pdbx_strand_id
1 'polypeptide(L)'
;MYTGAEDRILGGVALFDRSQAWGDEEPNAYFQSSRPERTYRTYQLTDRQQQDLLRFLYPQLDPSNNTPQGTRDNPCPMPILFCDDENLNFVDPEFAVLVASQIYRDAWERPPPRPHQRFIRPRDVTAIETKEDIEWFNKLNHM
;
A
#
# COMPACT_ATOMS: atom_id res chain seq x y z
N MET A 1 -7.73 16.71 -3.85
CA MET A 1 -6.67 15.66 -3.87
C MET A 1 -6.49 15.25 -5.32
N TYR A 2 -5.32 15.44 -5.90
CA TYR A 2 -5.04 14.91 -7.24
C TYR A 2 -4.88 13.40 -7.12
N THR A 3 -5.88 12.67 -7.60
CA THR A 3 -5.81 11.21 -7.75
C THR A 3 -5.09 10.96 -9.08
N GLY A 4 -3.85 10.46 -9.04
CA GLY A 4 -3.14 10.04 -10.24
C GLY A 4 -3.92 8.95 -10.98
N ALA A 5 -3.62 8.75 -12.26
CA ALA A 5 -4.25 7.67 -13.05
C ALA A 5 -4.05 6.30 -12.38
N GLU A 6 -2.89 6.10 -11.76
CA GLU A 6 -2.54 4.89 -11.01
C GLU A 6 -3.54 4.55 -9.90
N ASP A 7 -3.90 5.50 -9.04
CA ASP A 7 -4.87 5.26 -7.95
C ASP A 7 -6.27 4.87 -8.47
N ARG A 8 -6.64 5.39 -9.66
CA ARG A 8 -7.93 5.07 -10.29
C ARG A 8 -7.92 3.69 -10.92
N ILE A 9 -6.85 3.34 -11.61
CA ILE A 9 -6.70 2.07 -12.33
C ILE A 9 -6.36 0.96 -11.33
N LEU A 10 -5.33 1.17 -10.51
CA LEU A 10 -4.81 0.14 -9.62
C LEU A 10 -5.52 0.09 -8.26
N GLY A 11 -6.18 1.15 -7.83
CA GLY A 11 -6.80 1.24 -6.50
C GLY A 11 -5.91 1.90 -5.44
N GLY A 12 -4.64 2.15 -5.76
CA GLY A 12 -3.67 2.89 -4.96
C GLY A 12 -2.44 3.26 -5.80
N VAL A 13 -1.54 4.03 -5.20
CA VAL A 13 -0.19 4.25 -5.73
C VAL A 13 0.74 3.20 -5.15
N ALA A 14 1.50 2.52 -6.00
CA ALA A 14 2.47 1.51 -5.61
C ALA A 14 3.70 2.17 -4.97
N LEU A 15 4.09 1.63 -3.82
CA LEU A 15 5.22 2.03 -3.00
C LEU A 15 6.06 0.79 -2.70
N PHE A 16 7.35 0.98 -2.51
CA PHE A 16 8.28 -0.08 -2.16
C PHE A 16 8.99 0.30 -0.87
N ASP A 17 9.22 -0.70 -0.02
CA ASP A 17 10.12 -0.57 1.12
C ASP A 17 11.54 -0.35 0.60
N ARG A 18 12.16 0.75 1.04
CA ARG A 18 13.55 1.12 0.68
C ARG A 18 14.52 0.98 1.85
N SER A 19 14.05 0.51 3.00
CA SER A 19 14.87 0.35 4.20
C SER A 19 15.95 -0.72 4.03
N GLN A 20 15.75 -1.65 3.10
CA GLN A 20 16.71 -2.68 2.74
C GLN A 20 17.14 -2.53 1.27
N ALA A 21 18.42 -2.79 1.02
CA ALA A 21 18.92 -2.93 -0.34
C ALA A 21 18.33 -4.19 -0.98
N TRP A 22 18.06 -4.16 -2.29
CA TRP A 22 17.67 -5.35 -3.04
C TRP A 22 18.71 -6.47 -2.81
N GLY A 23 18.24 -7.58 -2.22
CA GLY A 23 19.07 -8.67 -1.71
C GLY A 23 18.26 -9.96 -1.55
N ASP A 24 18.54 -10.74 -0.50
CA ASP A 24 18.02 -12.11 -0.33
C ASP A 24 16.49 -12.20 -0.12
N GLU A 25 15.84 -11.12 0.32
CA GLU A 25 14.38 -11.00 0.41
C GLU A 25 13.90 -9.81 -0.43
N GLU A 26 13.08 -10.07 -1.45
CA GLU A 26 12.47 -9.00 -2.24
C GLU A 26 11.42 -8.26 -1.40
N PRO A 27 11.48 -6.92 -1.31
CA PRO A 27 10.52 -6.16 -0.53
C PRO A 27 9.14 -6.24 -1.20
N ASN A 28 8.16 -6.70 -0.42
CA ASN A 28 6.75 -6.71 -0.83
C ASN A 28 6.28 -5.32 -1.27
N ALA A 29 5.37 -5.30 -2.25
CA ALA A 29 4.77 -4.06 -2.73
C ALA A 29 3.73 -3.52 -1.72
N TYR A 30 3.71 -2.20 -1.55
CA TYR A 30 2.75 -1.49 -0.71
C TYR A 30 1.87 -0.58 -1.56
N PHE A 31 0.60 -0.44 -1.21
CA PHE A 31 -0.32 0.48 -1.87
C PHE A 31 -0.73 1.60 -0.92
N GLN A 32 -0.71 2.83 -1.43
CA GLN A 32 -1.33 3.99 -0.77
C GLN A 32 -2.57 4.40 -1.54
N SER A 33 -3.75 4.04 -1.02
CA SER A 33 -5.02 4.41 -1.64
C SER A 33 -5.41 5.85 -1.31
N SER A 34 -5.88 6.59 -2.30
CA SER A 34 -6.45 7.93 -2.10
C SER A 34 -7.98 7.90 -1.96
N ARG A 35 -8.61 6.73 -2.13
CA ARG A 35 -10.07 6.57 -2.20
C ARG A 35 -10.76 6.98 -0.89
N PRO A 36 -11.80 7.85 -0.95
CA PRO A 36 -12.71 8.10 0.17
C PRO A 36 -13.19 6.79 0.80
N GLU A 37 -13.28 6.77 2.13
CA GLU A 37 -13.87 5.66 2.89
C GLU A 37 -13.21 4.27 2.74
N ARG A 38 -12.02 4.15 2.15
CA ARG A 38 -11.29 2.86 2.10
C ARG A 38 -10.30 2.73 3.23
N THR A 39 -9.19 3.46 3.12
CA THR A 39 -8.23 3.66 4.21
C THR A 39 -7.37 4.87 3.89
N TYR A 40 -6.80 5.54 4.90
CA TYR A 40 -5.68 6.48 4.68
C TYR A 40 -4.31 5.79 4.75
N ARG A 41 -4.27 4.54 5.21
CA ARG A 41 -3.04 3.80 5.51
C ARG A 41 -2.36 3.31 4.25
N THR A 42 -1.04 3.17 4.35
CA THR A 42 -0.25 2.44 3.37
C THR A 42 -0.29 0.96 3.76
N TYR A 43 -0.72 0.08 2.86
CA TYR A 43 -0.89 -1.34 3.19
C TYR A 43 -0.06 -2.23 2.26
N GLN A 44 0.50 -3.30 2.81
CA GLN A 44 1.23 -4.30 2.05
C GLN A 44 0.25 -5.12 1.21
N LEU A 45 0.58 -5.36 -0.05
CA LEU A 45 -0.15 -6.31 -0.88
C LEU A 45 0.10 -7.72 -0.37
N THR A 46 -0.97 -8.51 -0.22
CA THR A 46 -0.85 -9.92 0.16
C THR A 46 -0.26 -10.73 -0.99
N ASP A 47 0.33 -11.88 -0.67
CA ASP A 47 0.85 -12.82 -1.68
C ASP A 47 -0.23 -13.18 -2.72
N ARG A 48 -1.49 -13.31 -2.28
CA ARG A 48 -2.63 -13.54 -3.19
C ARG A 48 -2.81 -12.37 -4.16
N GLN A 49 -2.86 -11.14 -3.64
CA GLN A 49 -3.03 -9.94 -4.48
C GLN A 49 -1.87 -9.76 -5.46
N GLN A 50 -0.63 -10.05 -5.04
CA GLN A 50 0.55 -10.02 -5.90
C GLN A 50 0.51 -11.14 -6.97
N GLN A 51 0.12 -12.36 -6.58
CA GLN A 51 0.00 -13.47 -7.51
C GLN A 51 -1.12 -13.25 -8.54
N ASP A 52 -2.25 -12.69 -8.14
CA ASP A 52 -3.37 -12.34 -9.02
C ASP A 52 -2.94 -11.27 -10.04
N LEU A 53 -2.16 -10.27 -9.61
CA LEU A 53 -1.54 -9.28 -10.48
C LEU A 53 -0.61 -9.93 -11.50
N LEU A 54 0.29 -10.81 -11.06
CA LEU A 54 1.24 -11.49 -11.92
C LEU A 54 0.52 -12.38 -12.94
N ARG A 55 -0.52 -13.12 -12.52
CA ARG A 55 -1.35 -13.94 -13.40
C ARG A 55 -2.08 -13.10 -14.44
N PHE A 56 -2.56 -11.92 -14.05
CA PHE A 56 -3.23 -11.00 -14.96
C PHE A 56 -2.28 -10.39 -15.99
N LEU A 57 -1.10 -9.90 -15.55
CA LEU A 57 -0.11 -9.26 -16.42
C LEU A 57 0.66 -10.26 -17.29
N TYR A 58 0.95 -11.44 -16.76
CA TYR A 58 1.71 -12.51 -17.41
C TYR A 58 0.96 -13.85 -17.37
N PRO A 59 -0.15 -13.99 -18.10
CA PRO A 59 -0.93 -15.24 -18.12
C PRO A 59 -0.12 -16.48 -18.53
N GLN A 60 0.94 -16.29 -19.32
CA GLN A 60 1.85 -17.34 -19.79
C GLN A 60 2.81 -17.88 -18.72
N LEU A 61 3.00 -17.16 -17.61
CA LEU A 61 3.84 -17.60 -16.49
C LEU A 61 3.07 -18.46 -15.50
N ASP A 62 1.75 -18.60 -15.67
CA ASP A 62 0.93 -19.43 -14.81
C ASP A 62 0.96 -20.90 -15.29
N PRO A 63 1.59 -21.83 -14.53
CA PRO A 63 1.70 -23.24 -14.91
C PRO A 63 0.34 -23.97 -14.93
N SER A 64 -0.71 -23.39 -14.33
CA SER A 64 -2.07 -23.93 -14.39
C SER A 64 -2.82 -23.57 -15.67
N ASN A 65 -2.28 -22.65 -16.47
CA ASN A 65 -2.92 -22.05 -17.64
C ASN A 65 -2.56 -22.78 -18.95
N ASN A 66 -2.62 -24.12 -18.93
CA ASN A 66 -2.39 -24.96 -20.11
C ASN A 66 -3.55 -24.93 -21.13
N THR A 67 -4.52 -24.03 -20.95
CA THR A 67 -5.70 -23.90 -21.80
C THR A 67 -5.40 -23.02 -23.02
N PRO A 68 -5.87 -23.41 -24.23
CA PRO A 68 -5.63 -22.65 -25.45
C PRO A 68 -6.07 -21.19 -25.29
N GLN A 69 -5.24 -20.26 -25.80
CA GLN A 69 -5.50 -18.81 -25.84
C GLN A 69 -6.89 -18.53 -26.44
N GLY A 70 -7.92 -18.41 -25.61
CA GLY A 70 -9.29 -18.20 -26.09
C GLY A 70 -10.33 -17.99 -24.98
N THR A 71 -10.17 -18.64 -23.83
CA THR A 71 -11.07 -18.47 -22.68
C THR A 71 -10.28 -17.93 -21.49
N ARG A 72 -10.06 -16.61 -21.48
CA ARG A 72 -9.48 -15.88 -20.35
C ARG A 72 -10.53 -15.74 -19.24
N ASP A 73 -10.71 -16.79 -18.44
CA ASP A 73 -11.57 -16.75 -17.25
C ASP A 73 -10.84 -16.17 -16.01
N ASN A 74 -9.70 -15.48 -16.19
CA ASN A 74 -9.05 -14.81 -15.07
C ASN A 74 -9.64 -13.40 -14.90
N PRO A 75 -10.48 -13.15 -13.88
CA PRO A 75 -11.07 -11.83 -13.67
C PRO A 75 -9.96 -10.79 -13.45
N CYS A 76 -10.18 -9.57 -13.94
CA CYS A 76 -9.28 -8.46 -13.69
C CYS A 76 -9.18 -8.23 -12.16
N PRO A 77 -7.97 -8.30 -11.55
CA PRO A 77 -7.80 -8.11 -10.10
C PRO A 77 -7.88 -6.63 -9.68
N MET A 78 -8.03 -5.71 -10.65
CA MET A 78 -7.99 -4.28 -10.42
C MET A 78 -9.40 -3.67 -10.37
N PRO A 79 -9.66 -2.67 -9.50
CA PRO A 79 -8.71 -2.08 -8.56
C PRO A 79 -8.49 -2.95 -7.31
N ILE A 80 -7.25 -2.98 -6.81
CA ILE A 80 -6.92 -3.62 -5.53
C ILE A 80 -7.37 -2.67 -4.41
N LEU A 81 -8.29 -3.16 -3.59
CA LEU A 81 -8.86 -2.40 -2.49
C LEU A 81 -8.35 -2.96 -1.17
N PHE A 82 -8.02 -2.07 -0.25
CA PHE A 82 -7.75 -2.44 1.13
C PHE A 82 -8.92 -3.19 1.75
N CYS A 83 -8.62 -4.31 2.41
CA CYS A 83 -9.55 -5.13 3.17
C CYS A 83 -8.95 -5.46 4.53
N ASP A 84 -9.64 -5.09 5.62
CA ASP A 84 -9.14 -5.28 6.99
C ASP A 84 -8.82 -6.75 7.32
N ASP A 85 -9.59 -7.69 6.75
CA ASP A 85 -9.44 -9.14 7.00
C ASP A 85 -8.29 -9.77 6.20
N GLU A 86 -7.84 -9.12 5.11
CA GLU A 86 -6.78 -9.66 4.24
C GLU A 86 -5.46 -8.90 4.39
N ASN A 87 -5.49 -7.57 4.52
CA ASN A 87 -4.32 -6.69 4.56
C ASN A 87 -3.95 -6.33 6.01
N LEU A 88 -3.39 -7.29 6.75
CA LEU A 88 -3.02 -7.13 8.16
C LEU A 88 -1.78 -6.23 8.36
N ASN A 89 -0.91 -6.15 7.36
CA ASN A 89 0.31 -5.34 7.42
C ASN A 89 0.06 -3.98 6.79
N PHE A 90 -0.08 -2.95 7.64
CA PHE A 90 -0.24 -1.56 7.21
C PHE A 90 0.61 -0.63 8.07
N VAL A 91 0.92 0.53 7.50
CA VAL A 91 1.70 1.59 8.11
C VAL A 91 0.94 2.90 7.92
N ASP A 92 0.75 3.65 9.00
CA ASP A 92 0.16 4.98 8.89
C ASP A 92 1.12 5.90 8.08
N PRO A 93 0.60 6.77 7.20
CA PRO A 93 1.44 7.57 6.30
C PRO A 93 2.46 8.46 7.03
N GLU A 94 2.17 8.86 8.26
CA GLU A 94 3.06 9.63 9.13
C GLU A 94 4.35 8.85 9.46
N PHE A 95 4.24 7.53 9.64
CA PHE A 95 5.37 6.65 9.92
C PHE A 95 5.98 6.03 8.66
N ALA A 96 5.27 6.04 7.54
CA ALA A 96 5.75 5.45 6.29
C ALA A 96 7.06 6.10 5.79
N VAL A 97 7.21 7.43 5.99
CA VAL A 97 8.43 8.17 5.65
C VAL A 97 9.47 8.12 6.78
N LEU A 98 9.04 8.01 8.05
CA LEU A 98 9.88 8.13 9.22
C LEU A 98 10.51 6.78 9.63
N VAL A 99 11.81 6.67 9.39
CA VAL A 99 12.82 5.83 10.09
C VAL A 99 12.67 4.30 10.04
N ALA A 100 11.48 3.70 10.07
CA ALA A 100 11.31 2.24 10.18
C ALA A 100 11.09 1.51 8.85
N SER A 101 10.33 2.10 7.90
CA SER A 101 9.93 1.38 6.68
C SER A 101 10.37 2.06 5.38
N GLN A 102 10.75 3.34 5.39
CA GLN A 102 11.16 4.09 4.18
C GLN A 102 10.22 3.88 2.96
N ILE A 103 8.92 3.65 3.22
CA ILE A 103 7.88 3.39 2.22
C ILE A 103 7.32 4.74 1.80
N TYR A 104 7.90 5.34 0.78
CA TYR A 104 7.50 6.68 0.33
C TYR A 104 7.42 6.79 -1.19
N ARG A 105 6.65 7.78 -1.66
CA ARG A 105 6.68 8.17 -3.08
C ARG A 105 8.01 8.81 -3.44
N ASP A 106 8.37 8.81 -4.71
CA ASP A 106 9.53 9.56 -5.16
C ASP A 106 9.40 11.05 -4.74
N ALA A 107 10.53 11.73 -4.50
CA ALA A 107 10.56 13.11 -4.03
C ALA A 107 9.74 14.05 -4.94
N TRP A 108 9.69 13.79 -6.26
CA TRP A 108 8.91 14.59 -7.21
C TRP A 108 7.39 14.33 -7.16
N GLU A 109 6.96 13.19 -6.62
CA GLU A 109 5.55 12.79 -6.48
C GLU A 109 4.97 13.14 -5.09
N ARG A 110 5.82 13.56 -4.15
CA ARG A 110 5.39 13.88 -2.79
C ARG A 110 4.63 15.21 -2.78
N PRO A 111 3.39 15.25 -2.27
CA PRO A 111 2.79 16.52 -1.91
C PRO A 111 3.67 17.20 -0.84
N PRO A 112 3.68 18.54 -0.78
CA PRO A 112 4.39 19.25 0.27
C PRO A 112 3.95 18.75 1.66
N PRO A 113 4.84 18.71 2.66
CA PRO A 113 4.49 18.33 4.02
C PRO A 113 3.27 19.10 4.48
N ARG A 114 2.20 18.39 4.82
CA ARG A 114 0.97 19.02 5.29
C ARG A 114 1.09 19.28 6.80
N PRO A 115 0.48 20.38 7.31
CA PRO A 115 0.38 20.59 8.76
C PRO A 115 -0.26 19.37 9.42
N HIS A 116 0.08 19.11 10.70
CA HIS A 116 -0.43 18.01 11.53
C HIS A 116 -1.93 18.16 11.86
N GLN A 117 -2.79 18.32 10.85
CA GLN A 117 -4.19 18.01 10.97
C GLN A 117 -4.29 16.49 10.89
N ARG A 118 -4.72 15.86 11.98
CA ARG A 118 -4.98 14.42 12.07
C ARG A 118 -5.99 14.03 10.99
N PHE A 119 -5.51 13.67 9.80
CA PHE A 119 -6.32 13.16 8.69
C PHE A 119 -6.55 11.65 8.88
N ILE A 120 -6.88 11.26 10.12
CA ILE A 120 -7.40 9.92 10.38
C ILE A 120 -8.81 9.95 9.82
N ARG A 121 -9.05 9.16 8.76
CA ARG A 121 -10.40 9.08 8.20
C ARG A 121 -11.28 8.40 9.25
N PRO A 122 -12.55 8.81 9.43
CA PRO A 122 -13.42 8.26 10.47
C PRO A 122 -13.49 6.72 10.50
N ARG A 123 -13.29 6.07 9.35
CA ARG A 123 -13.26 4.62 9.20
C ARG A 123 -12.05 3.95 9.86
N ASP A 124 -10.90 4.62 9.85
CA ASP A 124 -9.63 4.06 10.30
C ASP A 124 -9.39 4.29 11.83
N VAL A 125 -10.26 5.07 12.50
CA VAL A 125 -10.18 5.41 13.94
C VAL A 125 -10.41 4.19 14.85
N THR A 126 -10.85 3.04 14.32
CA THR A 126 -11.18 1.85 15.13
C THR A 126 -9.98 0.94 15.40
N ALA A 127 -8.83 1.16 14.77
CA ALA A 127 -7.66 0.31 14.88
C ALA A 127 -6.51 1.06 15.56
N ILE A 128 -6.55 1.06 16.90
CA ILE A 128 -5.41 1.12 17.83
C ILE A 128 -4.48 2.32 17.65
N GLU A 129 -4.82 3.46 18.26
CA GLU A 129 -3.78 4.34 18.81
C GLU A 129 -3.40 3.76 20.18
N THR A 130 -2.37 2.91 20.24
CA THR A 130 -1.79 2.52 21.51
C THR A 130 -1.08 3.73 22.13
N LYS A 131 -1.21 3.92 23.45
CA LYS A 131 -0.58 5.02 24.19
C LYS A 131 0.93 5.14 23.89
N GLU A 132 1.57 4.01 23.61
CA GLU A 132 2.99 3.88 23.33
C GLU A 132 3.40 4.55 22.00
N ASP A 133 2.57 4.45 20.95
CA ASP A 133 2.88 5.05 19.64
C ASP A 133 2.81 6.58 19.69
N ILE A 134 1.85 7.11 20.46
CA ILE A 134 1.71 8.55 20.72
C ILE A 134 2.92 9.07 21.49
N GLU A 135 3.37 8.32 22.51
CA GLU A 135 4.48 8.72 23.37
C GLU A 135 5.83 8.68 22.62
N TRP A 136 6.04 7.68 21.76
CA TRP A 136 7.22 7.60 20.89
C TRP A 136 7.28 8.72 19.85
N PHE A 137 6.15 9.03 19.19
CA PHE A 137 6.06 10.13 18.23
C PHE A 137 6.35 11.50 18.87
N ASN A 138 5.84 11.75 20.07
CA ASN A 138 6.12 12.99 20.80
C ASN A 138 7.61 13.11 21.15
N LYS A 139 8.28 12.00 21.47
CA LYS A 139 9.71 11.99 21.79
C LYS A 139 10.60 12.35 20.58
N LEU A 140 10.19 11.98 19.36
CA LEU A 140 10.90 12.31 18.14
C LEU A 140 10.79 13.77 17.71
N ASN A 141 9.67 14.44 18.00
CA ASN A 141 9.48 15.87 17.67
C ASN A 141 10.18 16.84 18.64
N HIS A 142 10.81 16.31 19.69
CA HIS A 142 11.56 17.09 20.69
C HIS A 142 13.09 16.87 20.63
N MET A 143 13.59 16.20 19.59
CA MET A 143 15.01 16.15 19.21
C MET A 143 15.28 17.08 18.02
#